data_AF-A0A3D2IEV3-F1
#
_entry.id   AF-A0A3D2IEV3-F1
#
_cell.length_a   1.000
_cell.length_b   1.000
_cell.length_c   1.000
_cell.angle_alpha   90.00
_cell.angle_beta   90.00
_cell.angle_gamma   90.00
#
_symmetry.space_group_name_H-M   'P 1'
#
loop_
_entity.id
_entity.type
_entity.pdbx_description
1 polymer ?
#
loop_
_entity_poly.entity_id
_entity_poly.type
_entity_poly.pdbx_seq_one_letter_code
_entity_poly.pdbx_strand_id
1 'polypeptide(L)' 'MLLLAISANSKGDNRSTDLGRVERIRKGDKKAFEALFFEYHEQLSRFSNSITKSREFARDAVQDVFLKFWRN' A
#
# COMPACT_ATOMS: atom_id res chain seq x y z
N MET A 1 24.42 15.98 4.12
CA MET A 1 23.72 15.83 2.83
C MET A 1 23.83 14.38 2.37
N LEU A 2 23.15 13.48 3.07
CA LEU A 2 23.59 12.10 3.26
C LEU A 2 22.73 11.02 2.59
N LEU A 3 21.89 11.33 1.60
CA LEU A 3 20.97 10.31 1.05
C LEU A 3 20.84 10.28 -0.49
N LEU A 4 21.76 10.90 -1.22
CA LEU A 4 21.79 10.87 -2.69
C LEU A 4 22.33 9.54 -3.28
N ALA A 5 22.57 8.50 -2.48
CA ALA A 5 23.29 7.30 -2.89
C ALA A 5 22.48 5.99 -2.89
N ILE A 6 21.18 5.99 -2.57
CA ILE A 6 20.38 4.75 -2.59
C ILE A 6 19.34 4.80 -3.71
N SER A 7 19.77 4.30 -4.86
CA SER A 7 18.95 3.65 -5.88
C SER A 7 18.25 4.54 -6.92
N ALA A 8 19.06 5.29 -7.68
CA ALA A 8 18.84 5.35 -9.12
C ALA A 8 19.27 4.00 -9.72
N ASN A 9 18.36 3.04 -9.86
CA ASN A 9 18.36 1.99 -10.91
C ASN A 9 17.35 0.87 -10.58
N SER A 10 16.15 0.93 -11.16
CA SER A 10 15.35 -0.28 -11.41
C SER A 10 14.34 -0.02 -12.54
N LYS A 11 14.84 0.27 -13.75
CA LYS A 11 14.10 -0.03 -14.99
C LYS A 11 14.56 -1.42 -15.44
N GLY A 12 13.99 -2.46 -14.83
CA GLY A 12 14.28 -3.86 -15.14
C GLY A 12 13.36 -4.76 -14.34
N ASP A 13 12.35 -5.31 -15.02
CA ASP A 13 11.36 -6.30 -14.54
C ASP A 13 10.52 -5.95 -13.29
N ASN A 14 9.48 -5.12 -13.47
CA ASN A 14 8.55 -4.72 -12.40
C ASN A 14 7.62 -5.85 -11.90
N ARG A 15 7.61 -7.04 -12.53
CA ARG A 15 6.69 -8.13 -12.13
C ARG A 15 7.24 -8.96 -10.97
N SER A 16 8.56 -9.13 -10.91
CA SER A 16 9.23 -9.94 -9.88
C SER A 16 9.39 -9.19 -8.54
N THR A 17 9.55 -7.87 -8.56
CA THR A 17 9.61 -7.02 -7.36
C THR A 17 8.26 -6.85 -6.64
N ASP A 18 7.15 -6.73 -7.39
CA ASP A 18 5.81 -6.62 -6.82
C ASP A 18 5.36 -7.94 -6.18
N LEU A 19 5.60 -9.08 -6.85
CA LEU A 19 5.33 -10.41 -6.30
C LEU A 19 6.14 -10.66 -5.02
N GLY A 20 7.42 -10.27 -5.00
CA GLY A 20 8.26 -10.38 -3.80
C GLY A 20 7.80 -9.48 -2.65
N ARG A 21 7.19 -8.33 -2.94
CA ARG A 21 6.60 -7.44 -1.93
C ARG A 21 5.32 -8.03 -1.34
N VAL A 22 4.44 -8.57 -2.17
CA VAL A 22 3.21 -9.25 -1.72
C VAL A 22 3.55 -10.47 -0.87
N GLU A 23 4.50 -11.30 -1.29
CA GLU A 23 4.90 -12.50 -0.53
C GLU A 23 5.48 -12.14 0.84
N ARG A 24 6.25 -11.05 0.95
CA ARG A 24 6.74 -10.55 2.25
C ARG A 24 5.60 -10.08 3.15
N ILE A 25 4.59 -9.41 2.59
CA ILE A 25 3.41 -8.99 3.34
C ILE A 25 2.65 -10.21 3.86
N ARG A 26 2.46 -11.25 3.05
CA ARG A 26 1.82 -12.51 3.48
C ARG A 26 2.59 -13.22 4.59
N LYS A 27 3.92 -13.08 4.61
CA LYS A 27 4.79 -13.57 5.70
C LYS A 27 4.78 -12.69 6.96
N GLY A 28 3.96 -11.64 7.00
CA GLY A 28 3.81 -10.75 8.14
C GLY A 28 4.85 -9.63 8.22
N ASP A 29 5.50 -9.27 7.10
CA ASP A 29 6.39 -8.10 7.02
C ASP A 29 5.56 -6.80 7.15
N LYS A 30 5.47 -6.30 8.39
CA LYS A 30 4.76 -5.07 8.72
C LYS A 30 5.29 -3.86 7.97
N LYS A 31 6.60 -3.77 7.69
CA LYS A 31 7.20 -2.63 6.99
C LYS A 31 6.79 -2.61 5.52
N ALA A 32 6.74 -3.77 4.89
CA ALA A 32 6.26 -3.89 3.52
C ALA A 32 4.77 -3.51 3.40
N PHE A 33 3.96 -3.88 4.40
CA PHE A 33 2.55 -3.50 4.47
C PHE A 33 2.36 -2.01 4.78
N GLU A 34 3.11 -1.43 5.72
CA GLU A 34 3.08 0.01 6.01
C GLU A 34 3.42 0.84 4.77
N ALA A 35 4.48 0.46 4.04
CA ALA A 35 4.84 1.14 2.80
C ALA A 35 3.69 1.10 1.77
N LEU A 36 3.00 -0.04 1.67
CA LEU A 36 1.84 -0.19 0.79
C LEU A 36 0.64 0.63 1.30
N PHE A 37 0.40 0.63 2.61
CA PHE A 37 -0.64 1.44 3.22
C PHE A 37 -0.45 2.92 2.91
N PHE A 38 0.74 3.49 3.16
CA PHE A 38 0.99 4.91 2.90
C PHE A 38 0.89 5.27 1.41
N GLU A 39 1.28 4.37 0.52
CA GLU A 39 1.21 4.56 -0.93
C GLU A 39 -0.25 4.62 -1.46
N TYR A 40 -1.12 3.76 -0.93
CA TYR A 40 -2.47 3.59 -1.47
C TYR A 40 -3.58 4.22 -0.62
N HIS A 41 -3.35 4.49 0.66
CA HIS A 41 -4.36 4.98 1.59
C HIS A 41 -5.03 6.28 1.13
N GLU A 42 -4.25 7.26 0.65
CA GLU A 42 -4.81 8.54 0.19
C GLU A 42 -5.70 8.34 -1.04
N GLN A 43 -5.21 7.58 -2.02
CA GLN A 43 -5.93 7.31 -3.27
C GLN A 43 -7.22 6.54 -3.00
N LEU A 44 -7.16 5.49 -2.18
CA LEU A 44 -8.35 4.72 -1.77
C LEU A 44 -9.33 5.56 -0.96
N SER A 45 -8.85 6.44 -0.08
CA SER A 45 -9.71 7.32 0.71
C SER A 45 -10.46 8.32 -0.19
N ARG A 46 -9.77 8.91 -1.17
CA ARG A 46 -10.40 9.83 -2.14
C ARG A 46 -11.40 9.11 -3.03
N PHE A 47 -11.04 7.93 -3.52
CA PHE A 47 -11.94 7.09 -4.32
C PHE A 47 -13.17 6.67 -3.53
N SER A 48 -13.00 6.16 -2.32
CA SER A 48 -14.10 5.72 -1.46
C SER A 48 -15.01 6.89 -1.10
N ASN A 49 -14.45 8.06 -0.78
CA ASN A 49 -15.24 9.27 -0.52
C ASN A 49 -16.02 9.74 -1.75
N SER A 50 -15.51 9.51 -2.96
CA SER A 50 -16.22 9.82 -4.19
C SER A 50 -17.48 8.97 -4.37
N ILE A 51 -17.51 7.76 -3.80
CA ILE A 51 -18.62 6.80 -3.86
C ILE A 51 -19.57 6.99 -2.69
N THR A 52 -19.05 6.94 -1.46
CA THR A 52 -19.86 6.98 -0.24
C THR A 52 -20.43 8.36 0.05
N LYS A 53 -19.85 9.42 -0.54
CA LYS A 53 -20.14 10.83 -0.24
C LYS A 53 -20.04 11.19 1.24
N SER A 54 -19.41 10.32 2.04
CA SER A 54 -19.23 10.47 3.48
C SER A 54 -17.83 10.03 3.84
N ARG A 55 -17.10 10.95 4.49
CA ARG A 55 -15.71 10.74 4.90
C ARG A 55 -15.59 9.61 5.93
N GLU A 56 -16.61 9.44 6.77
CA GLU A 56 -16.67 8.39 7.79
C GLU A 56 -16.78 7.02 7.12
N PHE A 57 -17.83 6.81 6.31
CA PHE A 57 -18.00 5.55 5.58
C PHE A 57 -16.85 5.26 4.62
N ALA A 58 -16.25 6.28 4.01
CA ALA A 58 -15.07 6.11 3.18
C ALA A 58 -13.87 5.59 3.98
N ARG A 59 -13.63 6.16 5.17
CA ARG A 59 -12.53 5.74 6.04
C ARG A 59 -12.73 4.32 6.54
N ASP A 60 -13.94 3.97 6.95
CA ASP A 60 -14.27 2.63 7.45
C ASP A 60 -14.07 1.57 6.35
N ALA A 61 -14.57 1.84 5.14
CA ALA A 61 -14.37 0.95 3.99
C ALA A 61 -12.89 0.75 3.65
N VAL A 62 -12.08 1.82 3.70
CA VAL A 62 -10.63 1.73 3.45
C VAL A 62 -9.92 0.92 4.53
N GLN A 63 -10.27 1.13 5.81
CA GLN A 63 -9.72 0.34 6.91
C GLN A 63 -10.07 -1.15 6.76
N ASP A 64 -11.31 -1.48 6.42
CA ASP A 64 -11.75 -2.86 6.20
C ASP A 64 -10.98 -3.55 5.07
N VAL A 65 -10.71 -2.83 3.98
CA VAL A 65 -9.91 -3.36 2.86
C VAL A 65 -8.50 -3.70 3.30
N PHE A 66 -7.83 -2.79 4.03
CA PHE A 66 -6.47 -3.04 4.52
C PHE A 66 -6.41 -4.16 5.56
N LEU A 67 -7.41 -4.26 6.46
CA LEU A 67 -7.51 -5.36 7.42
C LEU A 67 -7.73 -6.71 6.73
N LYS A 68 -8.58 -6.78 5.71
CA LYS A 68 -8.78 -7.99 4.91
C LYS A 68 -7.51 -8.37 4.14
N PHE A 69 -6.79 -7.38 3.60
CA PHE A 69 -5.53 -7.60 2.90
C PHE A 69 -4.45 -8.17 3.83
N TRP A 70 -4.36 -7.71 5.08
CA TRP A 70 -3.40 -8.23 6.05
C TRP A 70 -3.71 -9.64 6.56
N ARG A 71 -4.98 -10.05 6.57
CA ARG A 71 -5.43 -11.34 7.11
C ARG A 71 -5.37 -12.51 6.13
N ASN A 72 -5.08 -12.26 4.84
CA ASN A 72 -5.08 -13.25 3.75
C ASN A 72 -3.66 -13.53 3.20
#